data_AF-A0A936IF15-F1
#
_entry.id   AF-A0A936IF15-F1
#
_cell.length_a   1.000
_cell.length_b   1.000
_cell.length_c   1.000
_cell.angle_alpha   90.00
_cell.angle_beta   90.00
_cell.angle_gamma   90.00
#
_symmetry.space_group_name_H-M   'P 1'
#
loop_
_entity.id
_entity.type
_entity.pdbx_description
1 polymer ?
#
loop_
_entity_poly.entity_id
_entity_poly.type
_entity_poly.pdbx_seq_one_letter_code
_entity_poly.pdbx_strand_id
1 'polypeptide(L)' 'MNEEQLDFLRAVEEYKRVNERPFPTLTELLDIVLYLGYRKVAPVAEFRLCKGRQTPLRGGAATPKPDDADADPDPDADDS' A
#
# COMPACT_ATOMS: atom_id res chain seq x y z
N MET A 1 -0.44 -2.79 -16.47
CA MET A 1 -0.24 -1.41 -16.95
C MET A 1 -0.96 -1.30 -18.28
N ASN A 2 -1.88 -0.35 -18.41
CA ASN A 2 -2.56 -0.03 -19.68
C ASN A 2 -1.81 1.10 -20.41
N GLU A 3 -2.02 1.25 -21.73
CA GLU A 3 -1.36 2.27 -22.56
C GLU A 3 -1.64 3.69 -22.04
N GLU A 4 -2.90 3.99 -21.69
CA GLU A 4 -3.29 5.25 -21.06
C GLU A 4 -2.51 5.57 -19.78
N GLN A 5 -2.27 4.56 -18.94
CA GLN A 5 -1.51 4.73 -17.70
C GLN A 5 -0.03 5.01 -17.99
N LEU A 6 0.51 4.41 -19.06
CA LEU A 6 1.87 4.62 -19.51
C LEU A 6 2.07 6.04 -20.06
N ASP A 7 1.13 6.53 -20.87
CA ASP A 7 1.20 7.87 -21.44
C ASP A 7 1.02 8.94 -20.36
N PHE A 8 0.15 8.71 -19.38
CA PHE A 8 0.07 9.55 -18.19
C PHE A 8 1.39 9.61 -17.42
N LEU A 9 2.03 8.46 -17.17
CA LEU A 9 3.32 8.40 -16.47
C LEU A 9 4.42 9.16 -17.22
N ARG A 10 4.49 9.00 -18.55
CA ARG A 10 5.46 9.73 -19.39
C ARG A 10 5.24 11.24 -19.33
N ALA A 11 3.99 11.68 -19.41
CA ALA A 11 3.67 13.10 -19.32
C ALA A 11 4.05 13.70 -17.95
N VAL A 12 3.83 12.94 -16.86
CA VAL A 12 4.26 13.34 -15.51
C VAL A 12 5.78 13.40 -15.40
N GLU A 13 6.50 12.42 -15.96
CA GLU A 13 7.96 12.42 -15.96
C GLU A 13 8.55 13.60 -16.74
N GLU A 14 7.97 13.90 -17.90
CA GLU A 14 8.34 15.06 -18.70
C GLU A 14 8.06 16.38 -17.95
N TYR A 15 6.90 16.50 -17.31
CA TYR A 15 6.57 17.66 -16.48
C TYR A 15 7.60 17.88 -15.38
N LYS A 16 7.99 16.81 -14.67
CA LYS A 16 9.00 16.87 -13.61
C LYS A 16 10.35 17.34 -14.13
N ARG A 17 10.76 16.85 -15.30
CA ARG A 17 12.04 17.18 -15.94
C ARG A 17 12.08 18.64 -16.39
N VAL A 18 11.00 19.14 -16.98
CA VAL A 18 10.93 20.52 -17.51
C VAL A 18 10.85 21.54 -16.38
N ASN A 19 10.15 21.22 -15.28
CA ASN A 19 9.92 22.15 -14.18
C ASN A 19 10.92 21.97 -13.02
N GLU A 20 11.92 21.09 -13.17
CA GLU A 20 12.90 20.70 -12.14
C GLU A 20 12.23 20.38 -10.78
N ARG A 21 10.98 19.90 -10.83
CA ARG A 21 10.13 19.70 -9.67
C ARG A 21 9.93 18.20 -9.45
N PRO A 22 10.51 17.60 -8.41
CA PRO A 22 10.42 16.16 -8.19
C PRO A 22 9.00 15.71 -7.80
N PHE A 23 8.21 16.60 -7.21
CA PHE A 23 6.86 16.34 -6.73
C PHE A 23 5.88 17.38 -7.28
N PRO A 24 5.15 17.08 -8.36
CA PRO A 24 4.11 17.95 -8.85
C PRO A 24 2.95 18.05 -7.84
N THR A 25 2.26 19.19 -7.82
CA THR A 25 1.05 19.39 -7.02
C THR A 25 -0.14 18.66 -7.64
N LEU A 26 -1.21 18.41 -6.87
CA LEU A 26 -2.43 17.81 -7.41
C LEU A 26 -3.09 18.68 -8.49
N THR A 27 -2.91 20.00 -8.41
CA THR A 27 -3.36 20.95 -9.44
C THR A 27 -2.56 20.77 -10.73
N GLU A 28 -1.24 20.68 -10.64
CA GLU A 28 -0.36 20.42 -11.81
C GLU A 28 -0.65 19.05 -12.44
N LEU A 29 -0.92 18.03 -11.62
CA LEU A 29 -1.36 16.72 -12.13
C LEU A 29 -2.71 16.81 -12.86
N LEU A 30 -3.65 17.62 -12.37
CA LEU A 30 -4.92 17.84 -13.06
C LEU A 30 -4.70 18.52 -14.42
N ASP A 31 -3.78 19.49 -14.50
CA ASP A 31 -3.43 20.16 -15.76
C ASP A 31 -2.82 19.19 -16.78
N ILE A 32 -1.96 18.25 -16.34
CA ILE A 32 -1.40 17.20 -17.19
C ILE A 32 -2.51 16.29 -17.75
N VAL A 33 -3.46 15.89 -16.89
CA VAL A 33 -4.60 15.08 -17.33
C VAL A 33 -5.44 15.83 -18.37
N LEU A 34 -5.68 17.13 -18.18
CA LEU A 34 -6.39 17.95 -19.15
C LEU A 34 -5.60 18.08 -20.47
N TYR A 35 -4.28 18.23 -20.41
CA TYR A 35 -3.40 18.31 -21.59
C TYR A 35 -3.41 17.03 -22.42
N LEU A 36 -3.48 15.86 -21.79
CA LEU A 36 -3.65 14.56 -22.45
C LEU A 36 -5.02 14.38 -23.12
N GLY A 37 -5.92 15.35 -22.99
CA GLY A 37 -7.24 15.34 -23.63
C GLY A 37 -8.32 14.62 -22.83
N TYR A 38 -8.04 14.26 -21.57
CA TYR A 38 -9.07 13.73 -20.68
C TYR A 38 -10.09 14.83 -20.36
N ARG A 39 -11.37 14.51 -20.54
CA ARG A 39 -12.48 15.42 -20.27
C ARG A 39 -13.50 14.76 -19.36
N LYS A 40 -14.09 15.54 -18.46
CA LYS A 40 -15.16 15.06 -17.58
C LYS A 40 -16.44 14.86 -18.39
N VAL A 41 -16.77 13.61 -18.73
CA VAL A 41 -17.96 13.25 -19.53
C VAL A 41 -19.17 12.82 -18.71
N ALA A 42 -18.99 12.62 -17.41
CA ALA A 42 -20.03 12.13 -16.50
C ALA A 42 -20.11 13.01 -15.25
N PRO A 43 -21.29 13.04 -14.58
CA PRO A 43 -21.37 13.56 -13.22
C PRO A 43 -20.42 12.78 -12.31
N VAL A 44 -20.11 13.34 -11.14
CA VAL A 44 -19.32 12.64 -10.13
C VAL A 44 -20.07 11.34 -9.80
N ALA A 45 -19.52 10.20 -10.23
CA ALA A 45 -20.01 8.90 -9.79
C ALA A 45 -19.91 8.84 -8.25
N GLU A 46 -20.70 7.99 -7.58
CA GLU A 46 -20.47 7.72 -6.16
C GLU A 46 -18.99 7.37 -5.96
N PHE A 47 -18.24 8.30 -5.39
CA PHE A 47 -16.79 8.21 -5.25
C PHE A 47 -16.49 7.21 -4.14
N ARG A 48 -16.63 5.92 -4.45
CA ARG A 48 -16.17 4.84 -3.60
C ARG A 48 -14.67 4.74 -3.78
N LEU A 49 -13.92 5.29 -2.83
CA LEU A 49 -12.49 5.00 -2.63
C LEU A 49 -12.31 3.51 -2.28
N CYS A 50 -12.53 2.60 -3.24
CA CYS A 50 -12.33 1.17 -3.06
C CYS A 50 -10.85 0.81 -3.20
N LYS A 51 -10.01 1.47 -2.40
CA LYS A 51 -8.74 0.94 -1.92
C LYS A 51 -8.38 1.75 -0.68
N GLY A 52 -8.86 1.28 0.47
CA GLY A 52 -8.33 1.73 1.74
C GLY A 52 -6.81 1.59 1.73
N ARG A 53 -6.11 2.49 2.43
CA ARG A 53 -4.65 2.39 2.62
C ARG A 53 -4.30 0.92 2.88
N GLN A 54 -3.45 0.33 2.04
CA GLN A 54 -2.73 -0.87 2.45
C GLN A 54 -1.77 -0.42 3.54
N THR A 55 -2.25 -0.39 4.79
CA THR A 55 -1.35 -0.43 5.92
C THR A 55 -0.63 -1.77 5.78
N PRO A 56 0.71 -1.81 5.63
CA PRO A 56 1.40 -3.08 5.79
C PRO A 56 0.99 -3.61 7.17
N LEU A 57 0.48 -4.85 7.22
CA LEU A 57 0.11 -5.53 8.47
C LEU A 57 1.34 -5.60 9.36
N ARG A 58 1.55 -4.56 10.18
CA ARG A 58 2.54 -4.59 11.25
C ARG A 58 1.90 -5.33 12.41
N GLY A 59 2.10 -6.65 12.46
CA GLY A 59 1.92 -7.43 13.68
C GLY A 59 1.17 -8.75 13.53
N GLY A 60 1.92 -9.83 13.35
CA GLY A 60 1.62 -11.14 13.92
C GLY A 60 2.95 -11.68 14.44
N ALA A 61 3.32 -11.29 15.66
CA ALA A 61 3.27 -12.16 16.83
C ALA A 61 4.10 -13.43 16.60
N ALA A 62 5.31 -13.42 17.15
CA ALA A 62 6.10 -14.62 17.35
C ALA A 62 5.22 -15.68 18.02
N THR A 63 5.10 -16.84 17.39
CA THR A 63 4.58 -18.05 18.00
C THR A 63 5.53 -18.48 19.11
N PRO A 64 5.15 -18.50 20.40
CA PRO A 64 5.85 -19.36 21.34
C PRO A 64 5.47 -20.80 20.99
N LYS A 65 6.49 -21.61 20.72
CA LYS A 65 6.37 -23.04 20.47
C LYS A 65 5.80 -23.69 21.75
N PRO A 66 4.79 -24.56 21.66
CA PRO A 66 4.44 -25.42 22.77
C PRO A 66 5.56 -26.45 22.89
N ASP A 67 6.39 -26.32 23.92
CA ASP A 67 7.21 -27.42 24.39
C ASP A 67 6.28 -28.40 25.12
N ASP A 68 5.64 -29.27 24.32
CA ASP A 68 5.00 -30.46 24.85
C ASP A 68 6.08 -31.48 25.24
N ALA A 69 6.00 -31.87 26.52
CA ALA A 69 6.26 -33.20 27.05
C ALA A 69 7.64 -33.85 26.79
N ASP A 70 8.43 -34.00 27.86
CA ASP A 70 8.83 -35.31 28.39
C ASP A 70 9.90 -35.14 29.48
N ALA A 71 9.48 -35.23 30.74
CA ALA A 71 10.28 -35.75 31.84
C ALA A 71 9.34 -36.07 33.02
N ASP A 72 9.17 -37.36 33.23
CA ASP A 72 8.40 -38.00 34.30
C ASP A 72 8.56 -37.36 35.69
N PRO A 73 7.49 -37.29 36.51
CA PRO A 73 7.66 -37.18 37.94
C PRO A 73 8.08 -38.56 38.48
N ASP A 74 9.38 -38.74 38.76
CA ASP A 74 9.82 -39.88 39.56
C ASP A 74 9.24 -39.75 40.99
N PRO A 75 8.60 -40.81 41.52
CA PRO A 75 7.88 -40.77 42.78
C PRO A 75 8.79 -40.99 44.00
N ASP A 76 8.38 -40.42 45.13
CA ASP A 76 8.74 -40.82 46.49
C ASP A 76 10.24 -40.82 46.88
N ALA A 77 10.64 -39.76 47.59
CA ALA A 77 11.65 -39.89 48.64
C ALA A 77 11.42 -38.88 49.78
N ASP A 78 11.01 -39.45 50.92
CA ASP A 78 11.31 -39.04 52.30
C ASP A 78 10.58 -37.82 52.90
N ASP A 79 9.38 -38.10 53.43
CA ASP A 79 8.91 -37.56 54.71
C ASP A 79 9.78 -38.10 55.86
N SER A 80 9.87 -37.34 56.95
CA SER A 80 10.74 -37.55 58.12
C SER A 80 10.56 -38.87 58.89
#